data_AF-X1JLZ1-F1
#
_entry.id   AF-X1JLZ1-F1
#
_cell.length_a   1.000
_cell.length_b   1.000
_cell.length_c   1.000
_cell.angle_alpha   90.00
_cell.angle_beta   90.00
_cell.angle_gamma   90.00
#
_symmetry.space_group_name_H-M   'P 1'
#
loop_
_entity.id
_entity.type
_entity.pdbx_description
1 polymer ?
#
loop_
_entity_poly.entity_id
_entity_poly.type
_entity_poly.pdbx_seq_one_letter_code
_entity_poly.pdbx_strand_id
1 'polypeptide(L)'
;DFDKYDLSSVRVITYGAAGCPYEVLKKTIERFPGRALINAFGGTETSSTIAALRAEDQIITGKESEAEREKKLKRLATSIGLPMDDVEIQVRDEEGRGLPTGQIGEIVAKGPRIMKGYWKDEEKTKKAFTPDGWYRTGDLGYKDEEGYIYLTGRGDDVIVRGGENIGPDEVESVLSTHPKIEEAAVIGVKDVEWGQQVRAIVRLKKGETATEPEIIDFCRLRLAGFKRPSSVVFVTEELPKTTTGKILRRSLRQKYGET
;
A
#
# COMPACT_ATOMS: atom_id res chain seq x y z
N ASP A 1 7.40 9.05 -24.19
CA ASP A 1 6.68 8.62 -25.40
C ASP A 1 7.24 7.26 -25.81
N PHE A 2 6.51 6.20 -25.48
CA PHE A 2 6.96 4.81 -25.70
C PHE A 2 6.84 4.39 -27.16
N ASP A 3 6.13 5.13 -28.01
CA ASP A 3 5.87 4.76 -29.42
C ASP A 3 7.09 4.99 -30.31
N LYS A 4 8.12 5.65 -29.79
CA LYS A 4 9.36 5.96 -30.50
C LYS A 4 10.40 4.85 -30.46
N TYR A 5 10.17 3.78 -29.71
CA TYR A 5 11.16 2.74 -29.43
C TYR A 5 10.60 1.34 -29.65
N ASP A 6 11.45 0.43 -30.12
CA ASP A 6 11.14 -1.00 -30.11
C ASP A 6 11.31 -1.55 -28.68
N LEU A 7 10.20 -1.94 -28.08
CA LEU A 7 10.13 -2.49 -26.72
C LEU A 7 9.81 -4.01 -26.73
N SER A 8 9.93 -4.67 -27.88
CA SER A 8 9.62 -6.10 -28.04
C SER A 8 10.49 -7.02 -27.19
N SER A 9 11.66 -6.54 -26.75
CA SER A 9 12.57 -7.27 -25.86
C SER A 9 12.12 -7.31 -24.40
N VAL A 10 11.18 -6.45 -23.98
CA VAL A 10 10.65 -6.42 -22.61
C VAL A 10 9.74 -7.62 -22.36
N ARG A 11 10.20 -8.54 -21.51
CA ARG A 11 9.47 -9.77 -21.15
C ARG A 11 8.85 -9.74 -19.76
N VAL A 12 9.52 -9.08 -18.81
CA VAL A 12 9.16 -9.06 -17.39
C VAL A 12 9.30 -7.64 -16.86
N ILE A 13 8.31 -7.18 -16.10
CA ILE A 13 8.30 -5.89 -15.40
C ILE A 13 8.14 -6.18 -13.91
N THR A 14 9.19 -5.94 -13.12
CA THR A 14 9.17 -6.09 -11.67
C THR A 14 8.90 -4.74 -11.00
N TYR A 15 8.00 -4.71 -10.03
CA TYR A 15 7.72 -3.53 -9.20
C TYR A 15 7.63 -3.93 -7.72
N GLY A 16 7.85 -2.97 -6.82
CA GLY A 16 7.86 -3.24 -5.39
C GLY A 16 8.14 -1.97 -4.60
N ALA A 17 8.50 -2.13 -3.32
CA ALA A 17 8.78 -1.07 -2.35
C ALA A 17 7.58 -0.17 -1.94
N ALA A 18 6.63 0.07 -2.83
CA ALA A 18 5.37 0.74 -2.56
C ALA A 18 4.22 0.13 -3.38
N GLY A 19 2.97 0.41 -2.98
CA GLY A 19 1.81 0.08 -3.79
C GLY A 19 1.89 0.77 -5.14
N CYS A 20 1.67 0.03 -6.22
CA CYS A 20 1.59 0.60 -7.56
C CYS A 20 0.14 1.04 -7.83
N PRO A 21 -0.11 2.31 -8.21
CA PRO A 21 -1.47 2.77 -8.49
C PRO A 21 -2.15 1.91 -9.55
N TYR A 22 -3.41 1.57 -9.33
CA TYR A 22 -4.18 0.70 -10.22
C TYR A 22 -4.17 1.17 -11.68
N GLU A 23 -4.33 2.47 -11.92
CA GLU A 23 -4.30 3.05 -13.27
C GLU A 23 -2.93 2.93 -13.95
N VAL A 24 -1.84 2.93 -13.18
CA VAL A 24 -0.49 2.71 -13.72
C VAL A 24 -0.31 1.25 -14.12
N LEU A 25 -0.76 0.31 -13.28
CA LEU A 25 -0.75 -1.12 -13.61
C LEU A 25 -1.59 -1.40 -14.85
N LYS A 26 -2.80 -0.83 -14.94
CA LYS A 26 -3.69 -0.98 -16.10
C LYS A 26 -3.04 -0.47 -17.39
N LYS A 27 -2.50 0.75 -17.39
CA LYS A 27 -1.77 1.30 -18.54
C LYS A 27 -0.56 0.45 -18.92
N THR A 28 0.13 -0.12 -17.94
CA THR A 28 1.27 -1.02 -18.17
C THR A 28 0.82 -2.30 -18.87
N ILE A 29 -0.28 -2.91 -18.41
CA ILE A 29 -0.86 -4.12 -19.03
C ILE A 29 -1.32 -3.82 -20.47
N GLU A 30 -1.98 -2.69 -20.70
CA GLU A 30 -2.41 -2.25 -22.03
C GLU A 30 -1.22 -2.02 -22.97
N ARG A 31 -0.12 -1.47 -22.45
CA ARG A 31 1.09 -1.18 -23.23
C ARG A 31 1.97 -2.41 -23.47
N PHE A 32 1.99 -3.34 -22.54
CA PHE A 32 2.80 -4.56 -22.56
C PHE A 32 1.91 -5.80 -22.43
N PRO A 33 1.04 -6.09 -23.42
CA PRO A 33 0.06 -7.17 -23.31
C PRO A 33 0.73 -8.55 -23.20
N GLY A 34 0.30 -9.36 -22.23
CA GLY A 34 0.85 -10.71 -22.03
C GLY A 34 2.29 -10.77 -21.52
N ARG A 35 2.87 -9.65 -21.08
CA ARG A 35 4.17 -9.64 -20.38
C ARG A 35 3.93 -9.94 -18.90
N ALA A 36 4.91 -10.58 -18.27
CA ALA A 36 4.85 -10.84 -16.84
C ALA A 36 5.02 -9.54 -16.07
N LEU A 37 4.10 -9.25 -15.15
CA LEU A 37 4.31 -8.29 -14.09
C LEU A 37 4.56 -9.07 -12.79
N ILE A 38 5.54 -8.64 -12.00
CA ILE A 38 5.90 -9.28 -10.74
C ILE A 38 5.94 -8.22 -9.66
N ASN A 39 5.13 -8.39 -8.61
CA ASN A 39 5.26 -7.58 -7.40
C ASN A 39 6.21 -8.28 -6.42
N ALA A 40 7.11 -7.52 -5.81
CA ALA A 40 7.96 -7.99 -4.73
C ALA A 40 7.72 -7.18 -3.45
N PHE A 41 7.38 -7.89 -2.37
CA PHE A 41 7.24 -7.35 -1.04
C PHE A 41 8.38 -7.82 -0.13
N GLY A 42 8.98 -6.86 0.56
CA GLY A 42 10.09 -7.09 1.47
C GLY A 42 10.77 -5.77 1.85
N GLY A 43 11.76 -5.87 2.72
CA GLY A 43 12.52 -4.75 3.24
C GLY A 43 13.95 -5.12 3.59
N THR A 44 14.65 -4.16 4.18
CA THR A 44 16.05 -4.34 4.61
C THR A 44 16.17 -5.43 5.67
N GLU A 45 15.28 -5.39 6.66
CA GLU A 45 15.20 -6.33 7.78
C GLU A 45 14.81 -7.75 7.34
N THR A 46 14.35 -7.91 6.10
CA THR A 46 13.99 -9.20 5.51
C THR A 46 14.94 -9.62 4.39
N SER A 47 16.10 -8.96 4.27
CA SER A 47 17.11 -9.25 3.25
C SER A 47 16.55 -9.29 1.82
N SER A 48 15.65 -8.35 1.48
CA SER A 48 14.87 -8.29 0.23
C SER A 48 13.53 -9.03 0.31
N THR A 49 13.10 -9.67 -0.79
CA THR A 49 11.76 -10.22 -1.00
C THR A 49 11.42 -11.38 -0.06
N ILE A 50 10.26 -11.28 0.58
CA ILE A 50 9.66 -12.34 1.41
C ILE A 50 8.30 -12.81 0.89
N ALA A 51 7.62 -12.01 0.06
CA ALA A 51 6.43 -12.41 -0.68
C ALA A 51 6.45 -11.80 -2.08
N ALA A 52 5.81 -12.48 -3.03
CA ALA A 52 5.70 -11.99 -4.39
C ALA A 52 4.39 -12.42 -5.06
N LEU A 53 3.79 -11.50 -5.84
CA LEU A 53 2.84 -11.89 -6.88
C LEU A 53 3.65 -12.40 -8.07
N ARG A 54 3.44 -13.66 -8.44
CA ARG A 54 4.23 -14.32 -9.48
C ARG A 54 3.70 -13.93 -10.85
N ALA A 55 4.51 -14.19 -11.88
CA ALA A 55 4.18 -13.83 -13.26
C ALA A 55 2.82 -14.39 -13.69
N GLU A 56 2.51 -15.62 -13.28
CA GLU A 56 1.29 -16.34 -13.66
C GLU A 56 0.03 -15.66 -13.13
N ASP A 57 0.13 -14.97 -11.98
CA ASP A 57 -0.98 -14.24 -11.36
C ASP A 57 -1.35 -12.95 -12.10
N GLN A 58 -0.41 -12.44 -12.90
CA GLN A 58 -0.47 -11.09 -13.45
C GLN A 58 -0.49 -11.05 -14.98
N ILE A 59 -0.27 -12.17 -15.66
CA ILE A 59 -0.48 -12.25 -17.11
C ILE A 59 -1.98 -12.14 -17.39
N ILE A 60 -2.39 -10.98 -17.90
CA ILE A 60 -3.72 -10.74 -18.47
C ILE A 60 -3.58 -10.76 -19.99
N THR A 61 -4.14 -11.81 -20.60
CA THR A 61 -4.04 -12.07 -22.04
C THR A 61 -5.24 -11.53 -22.83
N GLY A 62 -6.32 -11.18 -22.14
CA GLY A 62 -7.60 -10.81 -22.75
C GLY A 62 -8.44 -12.01 -23.16
N LYS A 63 -8.01 -13.23 -22.81
CA LYS A 63 -8.74 -14.49 -23.05
C LYS A 63 -9.41 -15.04 -21.79
N GLU A 64 -9.18 -14.42 -20.65
CA GLU A 64 -9.79 -14.76 -19.37
C GLU A 64 -11.29 -14.46 -19.37
N SER A 65 -12.05 -15.19 -18.55
CA SER A 65 -13.42 -14.77 -18.23
C SER A 65 -13.44 -13.44 -17.48
N GLU A 66 -14.58 -12.74 -17.49
CA GLU A 66 -14.72 -11.45 -16.81
C GLU A 66 -14.42 -11.54 -15.31
N ALA A 67 -14.89 -12.61 -14.65
CA ALA A 67 -14.64 -12.87 -13.23
C ALA A 67 -13.15 -13.13 -12.91
N GLU A 68 -12.47 -13.91 -13.76
CA GLU A 68 -11.02 -14.15 -13.60
C GLU A 68 -10.22 -12.87 -13.82
N ARG A 69 -10.63 -12.05 -14.79
CA ARG A 69 -9.99 -10.77 -15.05
C ARG A 69 -10.13 -9.82 -13.87
N GLU A 70 -11.33 -9.69 -13.30
CA GLU A 70 -11.57 -8.87 -12.10
C GLU A 70 -10.75 -9.36 -10.90
N LYS A 71 -10.70 -10.68 -10.66
CA LYS A 71 -9.89 -11.28 -9.60
C LYS A 71 -8.40 -10.97 -9.76
N LYS A 72 -7.84 -11.12 -10.96
CA LYS A 72 -6.45 -10.77 -11.27
C LYS A 72 -6.18 -9.28 -11.05
N LEU A 73 -7.09 -8.41 -11.51
CA LEU A 73 -6.99 -6.96 -11.32
C LEU A 73 -7.02 -6.55 -9.85
N LYS A 74 -7.86 -7.19 -9.03
CA LYS A 74 -7.90 -6.97 -7.58
C LYS A 74 -6.59 -7.38 -6.90
N ARG A 75 -6.06 -8.57 -7.26
CA ARG A 75 -4.76 -9.05 -6.77
C ARG A 75 -3.62 -8.09 -7.12
N LEU A 76 -3.55 -7.68 -8.39
CA LEU A 76 -2.58 -6.71 -8.89
C LEU A 76 -2.54 -5.42 -8.07
N ALA A 77 -3.72 -4.93 -7.66
CA ALA A 77 -3.85 -3.66 -6.97
C ALA A 77 -3.43 -3.70 -5.49
N THR A 78 -3.70 -4.80 -4.78
CA THR A 78 -3.65 -4.81 -3.31
C THR A 78 -2.95 -6.01 -2.68
N SER A 79 -2.60 -7.04 -3.45
CA SER A 79 -1.90 -8.21 -2.94
C SER A 79 -0.38 -8.02 -3.01
N ILE A 80 0.30 -8.51 -1.97
CA ILE A 80 1.76 -8.70 -1.95
C ILE A 80 2.16 -10.12 -2.39
N GLY A 81 1.16 -10.94 -2.74
CA GLY A 81 1.31 -12.28 -3.27
C GLY A 81 1.45 -13.35 -2.20
N LEU A 82 2.18 -14.41 -2.57
CA LEU A 82 2.44 -15.57 -1.73
C LEU A 82 3.84 -15.48 -1.11
N PRO A 83 4.05 -16.09 0.07
CA PRO A 83 5.39 -16.21 0.65
C PRO A 83 6.39 -16.88 -0.32
N MET A 84 7.65 -16.48 -0.22
CA MET A 84 8.75 -17.23 -0.84
C MET A 84 8.88 -18.62 -0.19
N ASP A 85 9.40 -19.61 -0.92
CA ASP A 85 9.40 -21.01 -0.46
C ASP A 85 10.17 -21.24 0.86
N ASP A 86 11.12 -20.36 1.18
CA ASP A 86 11.90 -20.37 2.41
C ASP A 86 11.36 -19.44 3.50
N VAL A 87 10.18 -18.83 3.31
CA VAL A 87 9.60 -17.86 4.24
C VAL A 87 8.21 -18.32 4.66
N GLU A 88 7.96 -18.26 5.96
CA GLU A 88 6.62 -18.37 6.53
C GLU A 88 6.06 -16.97 6.81
N ILE A 89 4.79 -16.74 6.46
CA ILE A 89 4.07 -15.51 6.80
C ILE A 89 2.77 -15.87 7.52
N GLN A 90 2.46 -15.11 8.57
CA GLN A 90 1.19 -15.18 9.27
C GLN A 90 0.57 -13.78 9.39
N VAL A 91 -0.76 -13.74 9.44
CA VAL A 91 -1.52 -12.55 9.86
C VAL A 91 -1.98 -12.82 11.28
N ARG A 92 -1.67 -11.94 12.23
CA ARG A 92 -1.93 -12.15 13.66
C ARG A 92 -2.72 -11.01 14.30
N ASP A 93 -3.50 -11.33 15.33
CA ASP A 93 -4.15 -10.35 16.19
C ASP A 93 -3.17 -9.73 17.21
N GLU A 94 -3.68 -8.81 18.03
CA GLU A 94 -2.91 -8.13 19.06
C GLU A 94 -2.40 -9.08 20.16
N GLU A 95 -3.10 -10.18 20.41
CA GLU A 95 -2.67 -11.24 21.34
C GLU A 95 -1.63 -12.20 20.72
N GLY A 96 -1.28 -12.01 19.44
CA GLY A 96 -0.27 -12.80 18.74
C GLY A 96 -0.78 -14.13 18.20
N ARG A 97 -2.10 -14.34 18.12
CA ARG A 97 -2.73 -15.54 17.54
C ARG A 97 -2.90 -15.36 16.04
N GLY A 98 -2.74 -16.45 15.28
CA GLY A 98 -2.99 -16.46 13.85
C GLY A 98 -4.48 -16.22 13.53
N LEU A 99 -4.75 -15.30 12.62
CA LEU A 99 -6.10 -14.96 12.18
C LEU A 99 -6.57 -15.87 11.03
N PRO A 100 -7.90 -16.14 10.95
CA PRO A 100 -8.49 -16.85 9.83
C PRO A 100 -8.51 -15.98 8.56
N THR A 101 -8.85 -16.60 7.44
CA THR A 101 -9.00 -15.93 6.14
C THR A 101 -9.92 -14.72 6.21
N GLY A 102 -9.53 -13.63 5.54
CA GLY A 102 -10.30 -12.39 5.42
C GLY A 102 -10.21 -11.45 6.64
N GLN A 103 -9.66 -11.88 7.78
CA GLN A 103 -9.51 -11.00 8.94
C GLN A 103 -8.21 -10.22 8.89
N ILE A 104 -8.31 -8.93 9.22
CA ILE A 104 -7.18 -7.99 9.19
C ILE A 104 -6.38 -8.11 10.49
N GLY A 105 -5.07 -8.24 10.37
CA GLY A 105 -4.13 -8.21 11.48
C GLY A 105 -2.71 -7.86 11.04
N GLU A 106 -1.75 -7.98 11.95
CA GLU A 106 -0.34 -7.71 11.68
C GLU A 106 0.27 -8.84 10.84
N ILE A 107 0.94 -8.45 9.75
CA ILE A 107 1.73 -9.37 8.94
C ILE A 107 3.06 -9.61 9.66
N VAL A 108 3.32 -10.86 10.02
CA VAL A 108 4.58 -11.29 10.62
C VAL A 108 5.25 -12.34 9.76
N ALA A 109 6.58 -12.34 9.73
CA ALA A 109 7.36 -13.24 8.88
C ALA A 109 8.44 -14.00 9.67
N LYS A 110 8.75 -15.21 9.24
CA LYS A 110 9.81 -16.05 9.82
C LYS A 110 10.52 -16.82 8.71
N GLY A 111 11.83 -16.98 8.84
CA GLY A 111 12.65 -17.66 7.82
C GLY A 111 14.11 -17.19 7.83
N PRO A 112 14.96 -17.79 6.99
CA PRO A 112 16.39 -17.50 6.95
C PRO A 112 16.71 -16.14 6.34
N ARG A 113 15.75 -15.48 5.68
CA ARG A 113 15.90 -14.14 5.12
C ARG A 113 15.81 -13.03 6.17
N ILE A 114 15.22 -13.32 7.33
CA ILE A 114 14.99 -12.34 8.39
C ILE A 114 16.32 -11.95 9.03
N MET A 115 16.52 -10.66 9.28
CA MET A 115 17.71 -10.13 9.92
C MET A 115 17.97 -10.79 11.28
N LYS A 116 19.22 -10.77 11.72
CA LYS A 116 19.58 -11.19 13.09
C LYS A 116 19.16 -10.17 14.16
N GLY A 117 19.02 -8.91 13.78
CA GLY A 117 18.73 -7.80 14.67
C GLY A 117 19.44 -6.51 14.24
N TYR A 118 19.15 -5.42 14.95
CA TYR A 118 19.80 -4.14 14.74
C TYR A 118 21.15 -4.08 15.45
N TRP A 119 22.16 -3.55 14.77
CA TRP A 119 23.52 -3.45 15.29
C TRP A 119 23.56 -2.60 16.57
N LYS A 120 24.02 -3.21 17.69
CA LYS A 120 24.13 -2.58 19.02
C LYS A 120 22.85 -1.96 19.55
N ASP A 121 21.68 -2.43 19.12
CA ASP A 121 20.37 -1.96 19.58
C ASP A 121 19.47 -3.16 19.93
N GLU A 122 19.73 -3.75 21.10
CA GLU A 122 18.98 -4.92 21.58
C GLU A 122 17.52 -4.59 21.88
N GLU A 123 17.21 -3.38 22.34
CA GLU A 123 15.83 -2.99 22.63
C GLU A 123 15.00 -2.91 21.35
N LYS A 124 15.52 -2.25 20.31
CA LYS A 124 14.84 -2.20 19.01
C LYS A 124 14.75 -3.58 18.37
N THR A 125 15.78 -4.42 18.56
CA THR A 125 15.75 -5.81 18.12
C THR A 125 14.62 -6.56 18.81
N LYS A 126 14.55 -6.55 20.15
CA LYS A 126 13.48 -7.22 20.90
C LYS A 126 12.08 -6.75 20.49
N LYS A 127 11.90 -5.45 20.22
CA LYS A 127 10.63 -4.87 19.76
C LYS A 127 10.24 -5.29 18.35
N ALA A 128 11.22 -5.57 17.48
CA ALA A 128 10.99 -5.99 16.10
C ALA A 128 10.56 -7.46 15.98
N PHE A 129 10.65 -8.25 17.05
CA PHE A 129 10.23 -9.64 17.06
C PHE A 129 9.10 -9.88 18.06
N THR A 130 8.22 -10.82 17.76
CA THR A 130 7.27 -11.37 18.73
C THR A 130 8.02 -12.26 19.74
N PRO A 131 7.43 -12.55 20.92
CA PRO A 131 8.05 -13.46 21.90
C PRO A 131 8.39 -14.86 21.35
N ASP A 132 7.65 -15.35 20.35
CA ASP A 132 7.87 -16.63 19.66
C ASP A 132 8.76 -16.52 18.40
N GLY A 133 9.43 -15.38 18.21
CA GLY A 133 10.51 -15.19 17.24
C GLY A 133 10.05 -14.90 15.81
N TRP A 134 8.85 -14.34 15.62
CA TRP A 134 8.41 -13.83 14.32
C TRP A 134 8.79 -12.37 14.17
N TYR A 135 9.29 -12.00 13.00
CA TYR A 135 9.59 -10.61 12.69
C TYR A 135 8.30 -9.84 12.38
N ARG A 136 8.12 -8.70 13.05
CA ARG A 136 7.02 -7.76 12.84
C ARG A 136 7.32 -6.86 11.65
N THR A 137 6.58 -7.00 10.57
CA THR A 137 6.75 -6.12 9.39
C THR A 137 6.26 -4.70 9.68
N GLY A 138 5.34 -4.55 10.63
CA GLY A 138 4.61 -3.30 10.89
C GLY A 138 3.59 -2.96 9.80
N ASP A 139 3.28 -3.92 8.92
CA ASP A 139 2.25 -3.86 7.91
C ASP A 139 1.00 -4.64 8.36
N LEU A 140 -0.17 -4.14 8.01
CA LEU A 140 -1.45 -4.81 8.26
C LEU A 140 -1.98 -5.42 6.96
N GLY A 141 -2.68 -6.54 7.10
CA GLY A 141 -3.27 -7.21 5.97
C GLY A 141 -4.14 -8.38 6.36
N TYR A 142 -4.63 -9.09 5.36
CA TYR A 142 -5.36 -10.34 5.51
C TYR A 142 -4.91 -11.34 4.44
N LYS A 143 -5.17 -12.63 4.66
CA LYS A 143 -4.98 -13.67 3.65
C LYS A 143 -6.32 -14.07 3.02
N ASP A 144 -6.32 -14.41 1.74
CA ASP A 144 -7.47 -15.06 1.10
C ASP A 144 -7.44 -16.59 1.27
N GLU A 145 -8.44 -17.28 0.71
CA GLU A 145 -8.58 -18.75 0.76
C GLU A 145 -7.46 -19.48 0.01
N GLU A 146 -6.80 -18.81 -0.94
CA GLU A 146 -5.67 -19.33 -1.70
C GLU A 146 -4.32 -18.97 -1.06
N GLY A 147 -4.34 -18.29 0.09
CA GLY A 147 -3.15 -17.92 0.85
C GLY A 147 -2.48 -16.62 0.38
N TYR A 148 -3.04 -15.91 -0.61
CA TYR A 148 -2.51 -14.62 -1.04
C TYR A 148 -2.71 -13.60 0.06
N ILE A 149 -1.67 -12.81 0.32
CA ILE A 149 -1.72 -11.78 1.35
C ILE A 149 -2.06 -10.44 0.70
N TYR A 150 -3.01 -9.72 1.28
CA TYR A 150 -3.48 -8.41 0.84
C TYR A 150 -3.10 -7.37 1.87
N LEU A 151 -2.42 -6.33 1.40
CA LEU A 151 -1.97 -5.22 2.24
C LEU A 151 -3.13 -4.25 2.45
N THR A 152 -3.38 -3.85 3.70
CA THR A 152 -4.36 -2.81 4.04
C THR A 152 -3.70 -1.51 4.51
N GLY A 153 -2.38 -1.53 4.74
CA GLY A 153 -1.56 -0.36 5.05
C GLY A 153 -0.45 -0.71 6.05
N ARG A 154 0.16 0.32 6.66
CA ARG A 154 0.99 0.14 7.86
C ARG A 154 0.14 0.26 9.12
N GLY A 155 0.43 -0.53 10.14
CA GLY A 155 -0.26 -0.44 11.43
C GLY A 155 -0.24 0.99 12.01
N ASP A 156 0.93 1.64 11.97
CA ASP A 156 1.09 3.03 12.44
C ASP A 156 0.42 4.09 11.55
N ASP A 157 -0.03 3.72 10.36
CA ASP A 157 -0.63 4.64 9.39
C ASP A 157 -2.15 4.45 9.24
N VAL A 158 -2.74 3.36 9.75
CA VAL A 158 -4.19 3.17 9.73
C VAL A 158 -4.86 4.29 10.51
N ILE A 159 -5.89 4.87 9.89
CA ILE A 159 -6.71 5.90 10.50
C ILE A 159 -7.91 5.22 11.14
N VAL A 160 -8.03 5.30 12.46
CA VAL A 160 -9.15 4.74 13.22
C VAL A 160 -10.15 5.86 13.50
N ARG A 161 -11.25 5.88 12.73
CA ARG A 161 -12.29 6.90 12.85
C ARG A 161 -13.59 6.27 13.29
N GLY A 162 -14.05 6.57 14.50
CA GLY A 162 -15.31 6.04 15.03
C GLY A 162 -15.35 4.51 15.11
N GLY A 163 -14.20 3.85 15.29
CA GLY A 163 -14.07 2.39 15.30
C GLY A 163 -13.83 1.75 13.93
N GLU A 164 -13.88 2.53 12.84
CA GLU A 164 -13.60 2.03 11.48
C GLU A 164 -12.14 2.22 11.11
N ASN A 165 -11.53 1.18 10.53
CA ASN A 165 -10.17 1.21 10.02
C ASN A 165 -10.13 1.72 8.58
N ILE A 166 -9.43 2.83 8.36
CA ILE A 166 -9.27 3.45 7.06
C ILE A 166 -7.81 3.37 6.65
N GLY A 167 -7.53 2.62 5.59
CA GLY A 167 -6.21 2.59 4.97
C GLY A 167 -5.96 3.87 4.18
N PRO A 168 -4.91 4.66 4.48
CA PRO A 168 -4.58 5.86 3.72
C PRO A 168 -4.44 5.62 2.22
N ASP A 169 -3.85 4.47 1.84
CA ASP A 169 -3.58 4.09 0.45
C ASP A 169 -4.88 3.98 -0.38
N GLU A 170 -6.00 3.59 0.22
CA GLU A 170 -7.30 3.52 -0.46
C GLU A 170 -7.81 4.92 -0.85
N VAL A 171 -7.69 5.87 0.06
CA VAL A 171 -8.09 7.26 -0.16
C VAL A 171 -7.13 7.94 -1.14
N GLU A 172 -5.83 7.68 -1.00
CA GLU A 172 -4.78 8.18 -1.90
C GLU A 172 -4.97 7.65 -3.33
N SER A 173 -5.35 6.38 -3.49
CA SER A 173 -5.65 5.82 -4.82
C SER A 173 -6.78 6.59 -5.50
N VAL A 174 -7.84 6.95 -4.77
CA VAL A 174 -8.92 7.80 -5.33
C VAL A 174 -8.40 9.19 -5.66
N LEU A 175 -7.70 9.86 -4.74
CA LEU A 175 -7.15 11.20 -4.95
C LEU A 175 -6.20 11.26 -6.15
N SER A 176 -5.40 10.22 -6.38
CA SER A 176 -4.47 10.13 -7.52
C SER A 176 -5.16 10.16 -8.88
N THR A 177 -6.46 9.85 -8.94
CA THR A 177 -7.26 9.92 -10.18
C THR A 177 -7.80 11.31 -10.47
N HIS A 178 -7.66 12.27 -9.55
CA HIS A 178 -8.12 13.64 -9.77
C HIS A 178 -7.26 14.35 -10.84
N PRO A 179 -7.85 14.98 -11.87
CA PRO A 179 -7.09 15.51 -13.00
C PRO A 179 -6.07 16.59 -12.62
N LYS A 180 -6.33 17.34 -11.54
CA LYS A 180 -5.48 18.42 -11.04
C LYS A 180 -4.42 17.99 -10.03
N ILE A 181 -4.53 16.79 -9.45
CA ILE A 181 -3.61 16.32 -8.40
C ILE A 181 -2.36 15.73 -9.05
N GLU A 182 -1.19 16.16 -8.59
CA GLU A 182 0.10 15.58 -8.96
C GLU A 182 0.50 14.49 -7.96
N GLU A 183 0.39 14.80 -6.66
CA GLU A 183 0.63 13.86 -5.58
C GLU A 183 -0.36 14.07 -4.44
N ALA A 184 -0.72 13.00 -3.75
CA ALA A 184 -1.51 13.05 -2.54
C ALA A 184 -0.97 12.08 -1.50
N ALA A 185 -1.05 12.48 -0.23
CA ALA A 185 -0.85 11.62 0.92
C ALA A 185 -1.97 11.84 1.93
N VAL A 186 -2.35 10.78 2.63
CA VAL A 186 -3.44 10.81 3.60
C VAL A 186 -2.88 10.46 4.97
N ILE A 187 -3.30 11.23 5.97
CA ILE A 187 -2.92 11.04 7.37
C ILE A 187 -4.16 11.12 8.27
N GLY A 188 -4.10 10.41 9.39
CA GLY A 188 -5.04 10.58 10.50
C GLY A 188 -4.64 11.80 11.33
N VAL A 189 -5.60 12.67 11.62
CA VAL A 189 -5.46 13.78 12.56
C VAL A 189 -6.38 13.58 13.75
N LYS A 190 -6.00 14.06 14.93
CA LYS A 190 -6.79 13.86 16.15
C LYS A 190 -8.14 14.57 16.04
N ASP A 191 -9.17 13.91 16.55
CA ASP A 191 -10.53 14.43 16.63
C ASP A 191 -11.17 13.99 17.95
N VAL A 192 -11.89 14.92 18.59
CA VAL A 192 -12.46 14.71 19.93
C VAL A 192 -13.64 13.75 19.91
N GLU A 193 -14.44 13.75 18.84
CA GLU A 193 -15.66 12.95 18.73
C GLU A 193 -15.38 11.58 18.14
N TRP A 194 -14.48 11.51 17.16
CA TRP A 194 -14.27 10.33 16.32
C TRP A 194 -12.92 9.66 16.55
N GLY A 195 -12.09 10.20 17.46
CA GLY A 195 -10.72 9.76 17.72
C GLY A 195 -9.75 10.27 16.66
N GLN A 196 -10.02 9.96 15.39
CA GLN A 196 -9.28 10.51 14.25
C GLN A 196 -10.19 10.94 13.10
N GLN A 197 -9.68 11.85 12.28
CA GLN A 197 -10.27 12.25 10.99
C GLN A 197 -9.25 12.08 9.87
N VAL A 198 -9.76 11.92 8.65
CA VAL A 198 -8.96 11.77 7.44
C VAL A 198 -8.56 13.15 6.92
N ARG A 199 -7.26 13.46 6.85
CA ARG A 199 -6.73 14.67 6.22
C ARG A 199 -5.93 14.30 4.98
N ALA A 200 -6.22 14.94 3.86
CA ALA A 200 -5.46 14.81 2.63
C ALA A 200 -4.43 15.95 2.50
N ILE A 201 -3.19 15.60 2.22
CA ILE A 201 -2.12 16.55 1.86
C ILE A 201 -1.94 16.43 0.35
N VAL A 202 -2.24 17.51 -0.37
CA VAL A 202 -2.36 17.50 -1.83
C VAL A 202 -1.36 18.46 -2.44
N ARG A 203 -0.58 17.94 -3.39
CA ARG A 203 0.22 18.74 -4.31
C ARG A 203 -0.47 18.76 -5.66
N LEU A 204 -0.81 19.94 -6.14
CA LEU A 204 -1.45 20.13 -7.45
C LEU A 204 -0.39 20.15 -8.55
N LYS A 205 -0.81 19.77 -9.76
CA LYS A 205 0.01 19.93 -10.97
C LYS A 205 0.33 21.40 -11.19
N LYS A 206 1.50 21.67 -11.77
CA LYS A 206 1.95 23.03 -12.06
C LYS A 206 0.90 23.81 -12.88
N GLY A 207 0.47 24.95 -12.34
CA GLY A 207 -0.51 25.85 -12.99
C GLY A 207 -1.98 25.52 -12.70
N GLU A 208 -2.26 24.40 -12.03
CA GLU A 208 -3.62 24.04 -11.60
C GLU A 208 -3.98 24.68 -10.27
N THR A 209 -5.27 24.95 -10.07
CA THR A 209 -5.84 25.38 -8.79
C THR A 209 -7.06 24.54 -8.46
N ALA A 210 -7.22 24.21 -7.18
CA ALA A 210 -8.37 23.47 -6.68
C ALA A 210 -8.74 24.02 -5.31
N THR A 211 -10.02 23.87 -4.95
CA THR A 211 -10.48 24.19 -3.59
C THR A 211 -10.61 22.91 -2.75
N GLU A 212 -10.56 23.05 -1.43
CA GLU A 212 -10.77 21.91 -0.52
C GLU A 212 -12.13 21.21 -0.77
N PRO A 213 -13.28 21.93 -0.89
CA PRO A 213 -14.55 21.31 -1.24
C PRO A 213 -14.52 20.52 -2.55
N GLU A 214 -13.83 21.01 -3.58
CA GLU A 214 -13.69 20.31 -4.87
C GLU A 214 -13.07 18.92 -4.69
N ILE A 215 -11.98 18.83 -3.93
CA ILE A 215 -11.28 17.57 -3.66
C ILE A 215 -12.13 16.62 -2.80
N ILE A 216 -12.81 17.15 -1.78
CA ILE A 216 -13.69 16.36 -0.89
C ILE A 216 -14.90 15.82 -1.67
N ASP A 217 -15.51 16.62 -2.53
CA ASP A 217 -16.65 16.19 -3.36
C ASP A 217 -16.25 15.16 -4.41
N PHE A 218 -15.04 15.29 -4.98
CA PHE A 218 -14.51 14.27 -5.87
C PHE A 218 -14.41 12.89 -5.19
N CYS A 219 -13.97 12.88 -3.92
CA CYS A 219 -13.91 11.68 -3.09
C CYS A 219 -15.29 11.16 -2.68
N ARG A 220 -16.25 12.04 -2.42
CA ARG A 220 -17.63 11.70 -2.01
C ARG A 220 -18.32 10.76 -3.01
N LEU A 221 -18.02 10.90 -4.30
CA LEU A 221 -18.62 10.06 -5.35
C LEU A 221 -17.97 8.67 -5.47
N ARG A 222 -16.87 8.40 -4.75
CA ARG A 222 -16.02 7.21 -4.94
C ARG A 222 -15.70 6.45 -3.65
N LEU A 223 -15.88 7.08 -2.49
CA LEU A 223 -15.56 6.52 -1.18
C LEU A 223 -16.78 6.54 -0.26
N ALA A 224 -16.85 5.57 0.65
CA ALA A 224 -17.79 5.61 1.77
C ALA A 224 -17.55 6.86 2.63
N GLY A 225 -18.62 7.41 3.22
CA GLY A 225 -18.56 8.71 3.92
C GLY A 225 -17.52 8.78 5.05
N PHE A 226 -17.28 7.67 5.76
CA PHE A 226 -16.28 7.63 6.83
C PHE A 226 -14.83 7.68 6.32
N LYS A 227 -14.57 7.21 5.09
CA LYS A 227 -13.24 7.23 4.44
C LYS A 227 -12.91 8.55 3.75
N ARG A 228 -13.91 9.39 3.50
CA ARG A 228 -13.74 10.67 2.81
C ARG A 228 -12.84 11.60 3.63
N PRO A 229 -11.89 12.33 3.01
CA PRO A 229 -11.18 13.41 3.68
C PRO A 229 -12.16 14.40 4.31
N SER A 230 -11.94 14.74 5.58
CA SER A 230 -12.64 15.82 6.25
C SER A 230 -11.96 17.16 6.05
N SER A 231 -10.65 17.14 5.72
CA SER A 231 -9.88 18.33 5.39
C SER A 231 -8.82 18.10 4.33
N VAL A 232 -8.44 19.17 3.63
CA VAL A 232 -7.40 19.16 2.58
C VAL A 232 -6.39 20.28 2.79
N VAL A 233 -5.11 19.92 2.85
CA VAL A 233 -3.99 20.87 2.91
C VAL A 233 -3.25 20.87 1.59
N PHE A 234 -3.17 22.04 0.94
CA PHE A 234 -2.41 22.20 -0.29
C PHE A 234 -0.94 22.52 0.00
N VAL A 235 -0.02 21.84 -0.69
CA VAL A 235 1.43 22.05 -0.56
C VAL A 235 2.06 22.31 -1.92
N THR A 236 3.11 23.14 -1.93
CA THR A 236 3.91 23.43 -3.13
C THR A 236 5.10 22.47 -3.26
N GLU A 237 5.71 22.13 -2.12
CA GLU A 237 6.85 21.23 -2.02
C GLU A 237 6.46 19.79 -2.28
N GLU A 238 7.39 18.99 -2.81
CA GLU A 238 7.22 17.54 -2.95
C GLU A 238 6.92 16.89 -1.60
N LEU A 239 6.08 15.85 -1.64
CA LEU A 239 5.77 15.12 -0.42
C LEU A 239 7.03 14.36 0.04
N PRO A 240 7.32 14.36 1.35
CA PRO A 240 8.52 13.73 1.87
C PRO A 240 8.43 12.22 1.61
N LYS A 241 9.44 11.66 0.96
CA LYS A 241 9.53 10.25 0.61
C LYS A 241 10.85 9.64 1.09
N THR A 242 10.86 8.33 1.31
CA THR A 242 12.09 7.55 1.43
C THR A 242 12.86 7.57 0.10
N THR A 243 14.12 7.12 0.13
CA THR A 243 14.90 6.86 -1.09
C THR A 243 14.24 5.83 -2.02
N THR A 244 13.32 5.02 -1.50
CA THR A 244 12.51 4.05 -2.26
C THR A 244 11.17 4.62 -2.75
N GLY A 245 10.90 5.91 -2.55
CA GLY A 245 9.70 6.59 -3.02
C GLY A 245 8.47 6.47 -2.10
N LYS A 246 8.59 5.84 -0.92
CA LYS A 246 7.48 5.68 0.03
C LYS A 246 7.25 6.98 0.81
N ILE A 247 6.01 7.44 0.90
CA ILE A 247 5.64 8.63 1.67
C ILE A 247 6.05 8.47 3.15
N LEU A 248 6.77 9.46 3.67
CA LEU A 248 7.15 9.58 5.07
C LEU A 248 6.01 10.21 5.87
N ARG A 249 4.93 9.45 6.11
CA ARG A 249 3.72 9.94 6.80
C ARG A 249 3.99 10.47 8.20
N ARG A 250 5.01 9.97 8.90
CA ARG A 250 5.47 10.53 10.19
C ARG A 250 5.84 12.01 10.07
N SER A 251 6.57 12.39 9.03
CA SER A 251 6.95 13.79 8.78
C SER A 251 5.73 14.65 8.44
N LEU A 252 4.78 14.09 7.68
CA LEU A 252 3.51 14.76 7.38
C LEU A 252 2.66 14.96 8.64
N ARG A 253 2.53 13.95 9.50
CA ARG A 253 1.82 14.06 10.79
C ARG A 253 2.49 15.09 11.71
N GLN A 254 3.82 15.17 11.74
CA GLN A 254 4.49 16.19 12.54
C GLN A 254 4.19 17.62 12.05
N LYS A 255 4.04 17.81 10.75
CA LYS A 255 3.86 19.15 10.15
C LYS A 255 2.38 19.56 10.02
N TYR A 256 1.50 18.60 9.78
CA TYR A 256 0.09 18.80 9.40
C TYR A 256 -0.89 17.99 10.24
N GLY A 257 -0.43 17.33 11.31
CA GLY A 257 -1.25 16.45 12.16
C GLY A 257 -1.97 17.15 13.30
N GLU A 258 -1.63 18.41 13.58
CA GLU A 258 -2.37 19.26 14.52
C GLU A 258 -3.57 19.88 13.81
N THR A 259 -4.67 20.00 14.53
CA THR A 259 -5.98 20.36 13.98
C THR A 259 -5.99 21.80 13.47
#